data_AF-A0A5D6XU22-F1
#
_entry.id   AF-A0A5D6XU22-F1
#
_cell.length_a   1.000
_cell.length_b   1.000
_cell.length_c   1.000
_cell.angle_alpha   90.00
_cell.angle_beta   90.00
_cell.angle_gamma   90.00
#
_symmetry.space_group_name_H-M   'P 1'
#
loop_
_entity.id
_entity.type
_entity.pdbx_description
1 polymer ?
#
loop_
_entity_poly.entity_id
_entity_poly.type
_entity_poly.pdbx_seq_one_letter_code
_entity_poly.pdbx_strand_id
1 'polypeptide(L)'
;MLLTLARASAAAAARRSLGAHPQLLASVSAIAASNQRRSFNATPLHTHRVVKRLQEQGFTPEQSEAILDVMKDAMADSLDAQARILATKAEHVELKAELSERVFNSTLKFDIAQRHMRELLERDFNNLKQDIRMLEKIDFDKIRVEIAEIEKKLRLSMEKVEKRMLQYAVGFAGTIMAVGAALTRLVL
;
A
#
# COMPACT_ATOMS: atom_id res chain seq x y z
N MET A 1 -35.18 -6.64 -4.70
CA MET A 1 -34.49 -5.85 -3.66
C MET A 1 -33.04 -6.26 -3.39
N LEU A 2 -32.64 -7.52 -3.59
CA LEU A 2 -31.24 -7.95 -3.38
C LEU A 2 -30.26 -7.45 -4.46
N LEU A 3 -30.69 -7.34 -5.73
CA LEU A 3 -29.84 -6.81 -6.82
C LEU A 3 -29.50 -5.31 -6.67
N THR A 4 -30.37 -4.53 -6.02
CA THR A 4 -30.13 -3.09 -5.79
C THR A 4 -29.12 -2.85 -4.68
N LEU A 5 -29.09 -3.72 -3.66
CA LEU A 5 -28.13 -3.68 -2.56
C LEU A 5 -26.73 -4.12 -3.01
N ALA A 6 -26.61 -5.16 -3.85
CA ALA A 6 -25.33 -5.59 -4.40
C ALA A 6 -24.69 -4.48 -5.27
N ARG A 7 -25.50 -3.74 -6.03
CA ARG A 7 -25.06 -2.60 -6.86
C ARG A 7 -24.59 -1.42 -6.02
N ALA A 8 -25.25 -1.15 -4.89
CA ALA A 8 -24.86 -0.09 -3.95
C ALA A 8 -23.55 -0.43 -3.21
N SER A 9 -23.37 -1.70 -2.83
CA SER A 9 -22.15 -2.18 -2.16
C SER A 9 -20.93 -2.14 -3.08
N ALA A 10 -21.08 -2.53 -4.35
CA ALA A 10 -20.00 -2.46 -5.34
C ALA A 10 -19.61 -1.00 -5.65
N ALA A 11 -20.59 -0.09 -5.72
CA ALA A 11 -20.34 1.34 -5.92
C ALA A 11 -19.66 2.00 -4.71
N ALA A 12 -19.96 1.55 -3.48
CA ALA A 12 -19.31 2.04 -2.27
C ALA A 12 -17.86 1.53 -2.13
N ALA A 13 -17.59 0.28 -2.54
CA ALA A 13 -16.24 -0.29 -2.57
C ALA A 13 -15.35 0.41 -3.61
N ALA A 14 -15.88 0.69 -4.80
CA ALA A 14 -15.16 1.44 -5.85
C ALA A 14 -14.84 2.89 -5.42
N ARG A 15 -15.71 3.53 -4.63
CA ARG A 15 -15.49 4.89 -4.11
C ARG A 15 -14.43 4.99 -3.00
N ARG A 16 -14.19 3.92 -2.25
CA ARG A 16 -13.15 3.90 -1.21
C ARG A 16 -11.76 3.56 -1.76
N SER A 17 -11.68 2.90 -2.90
CA SER A 17 -10.41 2.48 -3.53
C SER A 17 -9.83 3.51 -4.51
N LEU A 18 -10.62 4.46 -5.03
CA LEU A 18 -10.17 5.46 -6.01
C LEU A 18 -10.14 6.86 -5.39
N GLY A 19 -9.07 7.16 -4.66
CA GLY A 19 -8.54 8.52 -4.63
C GLY A 19 -7.85 8.80 -5.97
N ALA A 20 -8.25 9.88 -6.65
CA ALA A 20 -7.72 10.40 -7.92
C ALA A 20 -8.15 9.66 -9.21
N HIS A 21 -9.20 10.19 -9.87
CA HIS A 21 -9.19 10.65 -11.28
C HIS A 21 -10.63 10.75 -11.85
N PRO A 22 -11.26 11.95 -11.82
CA PRO A 22 -12.64 12.16 -12.27
C PRO A 22 -12.85 11.95 -13.78
N GLN A 23 -11.79 11.91 -14.60
CA GLN A 23 -11.91 11.78 -16.06
C GLN A 23 -12.18 10.34 -16.54
N LEU A 24 -11.76 9.31 -15.79
CA LEU A 24 -11.99 7.90 -16.16
C LEU A 24 -13.45 7.47 -15.92
N LEU A 25 -14.10 8.01 -14.90
CA LEU A 25 -15.51 7.72 -14.62
C LEU A 25 -16.46 8.31 -15.68
N ALA A 26 -16.12 9.49 -16.23
CA ALA A 26 -16.90 10.13 -17.28
C ALA A 26 -16.80 9.39 -18.63
N SER A 27 -15.63 8.81 -18.92
CA SER A 27 -15.41 8.04 -20.15
C SER A 27 -16.07 6.65 -20.07
N VAL A 28 -16.04 5.98 -18.91
CA VAL A 28 -16.75 4.70 -18.72
C VAL A 28 -18.28 4.86 -18.78
N SER A 29 -18.83 5.95 -18.26
CA SER A 29 -20.27 6.22 -18.34
C SER A 29 -20.73 6.60 -19.76
N ALA A 30 -19.91 7.34 -20.50
CA ALA A 30 -20.17 7.67 -21.90
C ALA A 30 -20.17 6.43 -22.82
N ILE A 31 -19.27 5.47 -22.58
CA ILE A 31 -19.22 4.19 -23.32
C ILE A 31 -20.41 3.29 -22.97
N ALA A 32 -20.85 3.29 -21.70
CA ALA A 32 -22.04 2.55 -21.30
C ALA A 32 -23.34 3.11 -21.92
N ALA A 33 -23.41 4.42 -22.14
CA ALA A 33 -24.58 5.09 -22.74
C ALA A 33 -24.68 4.89 -24.26
N SER A 34 -23.56 4.73 -24.98
CA SER A 34 -23.57 4.54 -26.44
C SER A 34 -24.03 3.13 -26.85
N ASN A 35 -23.79 2.11 -26.03
CA ASN A 35 -24.16 0.72 -26.32
C ASN A 35 -25.67 0.42 -26.16
N GLN A 36 -26.46 1.30 -25.55
CA GLN A 36 -27.88 1.04 -25.28
C GLN A 36 -28.81 1.41 -26.47
N ARG A 37 -28.29 2.06 -27.52
CA ARG A 37 -29.10 2.58 -28.64
C ARG A 37 -29.27 1.67 -29.86
N ARG A 38 -28.66 0.47 -29.88
CA ARG A 38 -28.88 -0.51 -30.96
C ARG A 38 -29.70 -1.71 -30.48
N SER A 39 -30.90 -1.45 -29.96
CA SER A 39 -31.94 -2.48 -29.92
C SER A 39 -32.56 -2.58 -31.30
N PHE A 40 -31.95 -3.36 -32.19
CA PHE A 40 -32.61 -3.75 -33.43
C PHE A 40 -33.63 -4.82 -33.10
N ASN A 41 -34.89 -4.43 -33.11
CA ASN A 41 -36.00 -5.36 -33.07
C ASN A 41 -35.89 -6.24 -34.31
N ALA A 42 -35.46 -7.49 -34.13
CA ALA A 42 -35.56 -8.53 -35.15
C ALA A 42 -37.05 -8.82 -35.37
N THR A 43 -37.72 -8.01 -36.17
CA THR A 43 -39.05 -8.36 -36.66
C THR A 43 -38.87 -9.46 -37.71
N PRO A 44 -39.48 -10.65 -37.53
CA PRO A 44 -39.42 -11.70 -38.52
C PRO A 44 -39.94 -11.16 -39.85
N LEU A 45 -39.17 -11.37 -40.91
CA LEU A 45 -39.52 -10.87 -42.23
C LEU A 45 -40.79 -11.58 -42.70
N HIS A 46 -41.90 -10.86 -42.76
CA HIS A 46 -43.17 -11.42 -43.19
C HIS A 46 -43.18 -11.57 -44.72
N THR A 47 -42.60 -12.68 -45.18
CA THR A 47 -42.46 -13.10 -46.59
C THR A 47 -43.73 -12.85 -47.41
N HIS A 48 -44.89 -13.23 -46.87
CA HIS A 48 -46.18 -13.08 -47.54
C HIS A 48 -46.62 -11.61 -47.72
N ARG A 49 -46.31 -10.72 -46.77
CA ARG A 49 -46.66 -9.29 -46.88
C ARG A 49 -45.82 -8.57 -47.92
N VAL A 50 -44.56 -8.98 -48.08
CA VAL A 50 -43.65 -8.40 -49.07
C VAL A 50 -44.08 -8.78 -50.48
N VAL A 51 -44.35 -10.06 -50.72
CA VAL A 51 -44.83 -10.55 -52.03
C VAL A 51 -46.17 -9.91 -52.41
N LYS A 52 -47.13 -9.83 -51.47
CA LYS A 52 -48.43 -9.20 -51.73
C LYS A 52 -48.29 -7.73 -52.12
N ARG A 53 -47.42 -6.97 -51.44
CA ARG A 53 -47.17 -5.56 -51.78
C ARG A 53 -46.48 -5.39 -53.13
N LEU A 54 -45.57 -6.29 -53.49
CA LEU A 54 -44.92 -6.25 -54.80
C LEU A 54 -45.95 -6.52 -55.91
N GLN A 55 -46.84 -7.49 -55.71
CA GLN A 55 -47.94 -7.76 -56.64
C GLN A 55 -48.92 -6.59 -56.74
N GLU A 56 -49.25 -5.93 -55.63
CA GLU A 56 -50.07 -4.70 -55.61
C GLU A 56 -49.41 -3.52 -56.37
N GLN A 57 -48.09 -3.54 -56.53
CA GLN A 57 -47.32 -2.54 -57.30
C GLN A 57 -47.12 -2.94 -58.77
N GLY A 58 -47.77 -4.01 -59.23
CA GLY A 58 -47.76 -4.45 -60.63
C GLY A 58 -46.65 -5.44 -60.99
N PHE A 59 -45.90 -5.97 -60.02
CA PHE A 59 -44.94 -7.04 -60.28
C PHE A 59 -45.65 -8.39 -60.47
N THR A 60 -45.12 -9.22 -61.37
CA THR A 60 -45.62 -10.58 -61.53
C THR A 60 -45.30 -11.41 -60.27
N PRO A 61 -46.03 -12.50 -60.00
CA PRO A 61 -45.74 -13.37 -58.87
C PRO A 61 -44.30 -13.89 -58.89
N GLU A 62 -43.79 -14.31 -60.05
CA GLU A 62 -42.41 -14.79 -60.22
C GLU A 62 -41.36 -13.68 -59.95
N GLN A 63 -41.60 -12.46 -60.40
CA GLN A 63 -40.71 -11.32 -60.13
C GLN A 63 -40.70 -10.96 -58.64
N SER A 64 -41.86 -11.01 -58.00
CA SER A 64 -42.01 -10.71 -56.58
C SER A 64 -41.28 -11.73 -55.71
N GLU A 65 -41.30 -13.00 -56.11
CA GLU A 65 -40.58 -14.09 -55.45
C GLU A 65 -39.06 -13.98 -55.67
N ALA A 66 -38.61 -13.69 -56.89
CA ALA A 66 -37.20 -13.47 -57.19
C ALA A 66 -36.60 -12.30 -56.40
N ILE A 67 -37.32 -11.17 -56.28
CA ILE A 67 -36.89 -10.02 -55.48
C ILE A 67 -36.80 -10.39 -54.00
N LEU A 68 -37.79 -11.14 -53.49
CA LEU A 68 -37.83 -11.58 -52.12
C LEU A 68 -36.65 -12.51 -51.79
N ASP A 69 -36.27 -13.41 -52.68
CA ASP A 69 -35.14 -14.32 -52.47
C ASP A 69 -33.81 -13.58 -52.41
N VAL A 70 -33.57 -12.63 -53.32
CA VAL A 70 -32.39 -11.74 -53.24
C VAL A 70 -32.38 -10.96 -51.93
N MET A 71 -33.55 -10.53 -51.44
CA MET A 71 -33.66 -9.83 -50.17
C MET A 71 -33.37 -10.73 -48.96
N LYS A 72 -33.79 -12.01 -49.00
CA LYS A 72 -33.46 -13.00 -47.96
C LYS A 72 -31.96 -13.25 -47.92
N ASP A 73 -31.33 -13.44 -49.08
CA ASP A 73 -29.90 -13.70 -49.18
C ASP A 73 -29.08 -12.51 -48.68
N ALA A 74 -29.42 -11.29 -49.13
CA ALA A 74 -28.75 -10.08 -48.66
C ALA A 74 -28.92 -9.85 -47.14
N MET A 75 -30.07 -10.21 -46.56
CA MET A 75 -30.26 -10.13 -45.11
C MET A 75 -29.53 -11.23 -44.36
N ALA A 76 -29.46 -12.44 -44.90
CA ALA A 76 -28.68 -13.53 -44.33
C ALA A 76 -27.19 -13.14 -44.26
N ASP A 77 -26.64 -12.62 -45.36
CA ASP A 77 -25.26 -12.11 -45.41
C ASP A 77 -25.01 -10.96 -44.43
N SER A 78 -25.97 -10.03 -44.31
CA SER A 78 -25.88 -8.91 -43.37
C SER A 78 -25.92 -9.36 -41.91
N LEU A 79 -26.75 -10.36 -41.57
CA LEU A 79 -26.80 -10.94 -40.23
C LEU A 79 -25.50 -11.70 -39.90
N ASP A 80 -24.94 -12.44 -40.85
CA ASP A 80 -23.67 -13.15 -40.69
C ASP A 80 -22.48 -12.20 -40.54
N ALA A 81 -22.47 -11.08 -41.27
CA ALA A 81 -21.49 -10.03 -41.11
C ALA A 81 -21.61 -9.34 -39.73
N GLN A 82 -22.83 -9.10 -39.25
CA GLN A 82 -23.06 -8.52 -37.92
C GLN A 82 -22.70 -9.47 -36.78
N ALA A 83 -22.96 -10.76 -36.93
CA ALA A 83 -22.59 -11.79 -35.95
C ALA A 83 -21.06 -11.84 -35.71
N ARG A 84 -20.26 -11.52 -36.73
CA ARG A 84 -18.79 -11.43 -36.60
C ARG A 84 -18.29 -10.13 -35.95
N ILE A 85 -19.06 -9.04 -36.02
CA ILE A 85 -18.65 -7.72 -35.50
C ILE A 85 -19.14 -7.50 -34.07
N LEU A 86 -20.26 -8.11 -33.69
CA LEU A 86 -20.80 -8.05 -32.34
C LEU A 86 -20.15 -9.13 -31.48
N ALA A 87 -19.42 -8.72 -30.44
CA ALA A 87 -19.02 -9.64 -29.38
C ALA A 87 -20.28 -10.34 -28.86
N THR A 88 -20.31 -11.66 -28.94
CA THR A 88 -21.48 -12.41 -28.51
C THR A 88 -21.71 -12.16 -27.02
N LYS A 89 -22.96 -12.27 -26.54
CA LYS A 89 -23.22 -12.09 -25.10
C LYS A 89 -22.38 -13.04 -24.23
N ALA A 90 -22.01 -14.21 -24.77
CA ALA A 90 -21.11 -15.16 -24.12
C ALA A 90 -19.69 -14.59 -23.98
N GLU A 91 -19.09 -14.09 -25.06
CA GLU A 91 -17.77 -13.44 -25.03
C GLU A 91 -17.74 -12.22 -24.09
N HIS A 92 -18.81 -11.42 -24.09
CA HIS A 92 -18.90 -10.28 -23.18
C HIS A 92 -18.95 -10.71 -21.70
N VAL A 93 -19.55 -11.86 -21.40
CA VAL A 93 -19.59 -12.41 -20.03
C VAL A 93 -18.22 -12.98 -19.64
N GLU A 94 -17.54 -13.68 -20.55
CA GLU A 94 -16.19 -14.21 -20.34
C GLU A 94 -15.17 -13.10 -20.12
N LEU A 95 -15.14 -12.06 -20.96
CA LEU A 95 -14.26 -10.90 -20.80
C LEU A 95 -14.48 -10.19 -19.46
N LYS A 96 -15.72 -10.15 -18.96
CA LYS A 96 -16.02 -9.61 -17.64
C LYS A 96 -15.48 -10.50 -16.52
N ALA A 97 -15.58 -11.82 -16.67
CA ALA A 97 -15.04 -12.77 -15.71
C ALA A 97 -13.51 -12.64 -15.64
N GLU A 98 -12.83 -12.62 -16.79
CA GLU A 98 -11.38 -12.42 -16.86
C GLU A 98 -10.94 -11.08 -16.26
N LEU A 99 -11.63 -9.99 -16.60
CA LEU A 99 -11.31 -8.67 -16.07
C LEU A 99 -11.51 -8.64 -14.55
N SER A 100 -12.59 -9.23 -14.05
CA SER A 100 -12.86 -9.35 -12.62
C SER A 100 -11.77 -10.14 -11.91
N GLU A 101 -11.31 -11.24 -12.51
CA GLU A 101 -10.23 -12.07 -11.96
C GLU A 101 -8.91 -11.30 -11.93
N ARG A 102 -8.53 -10.61 -13.02
CA ARG A 102 -7.31 -9.80 -13.07
C ARG A 102 -7.32 -8.67 -12.04
N VAL A 103 -8.44 -7.97 -11.92
CA VAL A 103 -8.60 -6.90 -10.92
C VAL A 103 -8.49 -7.49 -9.52
N PHE A 104 -9.19 -8.58 -9.23
CA PHE A 104 -9.10 -9.27 -7.94
C PHE A 104 -7.68 -9.72 -7.61
N ASN A 105 -6.96 -10.33 -8.56
CA ASN A 105 -5.57 -10.77 -8.38
C ASN A 105 -4.64 -9.59 -8.09
N SER A 106 -4.81 -8.48 -8.81
CA SER A 106 -4.02 -7.25 -8.62
C SER A 106 -4.28 -6.65 -7.24
N THR A 107 -5.55 -6.52 -6.83
CA THR A 107 -5.92 -6.05 -5.49
C THR A 107 -5.35 -6.95 -4.40
N LEU A 108 -5.43 -8.26 -4.56
CA LEU A 108 -4.88 -9.21 -3.59
C LEU A 108 -3.35 -9.08 -3.47
N LYS A 109 -2.64 -8.98 -4.60
CA LYS A 109 -1.18 -8.75 -4.59
C LYS A 109 -0.80 -7.45 -3.90
N PHE A 110 -1.57 -6.38 -4.14
CA PHE A 110 -1.38 -5.10 -3.47
C PHE A 110 -1.58 -5.23 -1.95
N ASP A 111 -2.68 -5.85 -1.52
CA ASP A 111 -2.97 -6.07 -0.10
C ASP A 111 -1.89 -6.92 0.59
N ILE A 112 -1.41 -7.97 -0.07
CA ILE A 112 -0.32 -8.82 0.44
C ILE A 112 0.96 -8.02 0.58
N ALA A 113 1.36 -7.27 -0.46
CA ALA A 113 2.56 -6.44 -0.43
C ALA A 113 2.49 -5.37 0.67
N GLN A 114 1.32 -4.75 0.85
CA GLN A 114 1.09 -3.76 1.89
C GLN A 114 1.20 -4.36 3.30
N ARG A 115 0.61 -5.54 3.52
CA ARG A 115 0.74 -6.27 4.80
C ARG A 115 2.19 -6.65 5.08
N HIS A 116 2.87 -7.23 4.09
CA HIS A 116 4.27 -7.61 4.20
C HIS A 116 5.18 -6.40 4.51
N MET A 117 4.95 -5.26 3.86
CA MET A 117 5.69 -4.03 4.15
C MET A 117 5.47 -3.55 5.58
N ARG A 118 4.23 -3.64 6.08
CA ARG A 118 3.91 -3.29 7.47
C ARG A 118 4.61 -4.21 8.47
N GLU A 119 4.62 -5.51 8.21
CA GLU A 119 5.31 -6.50 9.05
C GLU A 119 6.82 -6.27 9.08
N LEU A 120 7.44 -5.99 7.92
CA LEU A 120 8.86 -5.62 7.85
C LEU A 120 9.16 -4.36 8.66
N LEU A 121 8.36 -3.30 8.49
CA LEU A 121 8.52 -2.06 9.25
C LEU A 121 8.37 -2.28 10.75
N GLU A 122 7.41 -3.11 11.17
CA GLU A 122 7.19 -3.42 12.59
C GLU A 122 8.35 -4.22 13.18
N ARG A 123 8.88 -5.18 12.42
CA ARG A 123 10.09 -5.93 12.81
C ARG A 123 11.30 -5.00 12.93
N ASP A 124 11.54 -4.16 11.92
CA ASP A 124 12.69 -3.24 11.90
C ASP A 124 12.58 -2.19 13.02
N PHE A 125 11.37 -1.68 13.29
CA PHE A 125 11.11 -0.80 14.42
C PHE A 125 11.40 -1.47 15.76
N ASN A 126 10.98 -2.72 15.93
CA ASN A 126 11.23 -3.48 17.16
C ASN A 126 12.72 -3.77 17.36
N ASN A 127 13.45 -4.11 16.29
CA ASN A 127 14.89 -4.30 16.32
C ASN A 127 15.59 -3.00 16.73
N LEU A 128 15.27 -1.88 16.07
CA LEU A 128 15.86 -0.59 16.40
C LEU A 128 15.59 -0.19 17.85
N LYS A 129 14.38 -0.46 18.36
CA LYS A 129 14.03 -0.21 19.76
C LYS A 129 14.82 -1.08 20.74
N GLN A 130 15.20 -2.29 20.35
CA GLN A 130 16.08 -3.14 21.15
C GLN A 130 17.52 -2.63 21.10
N ASP A 131 18.01 -2.27 19.92
CA ASP A 131 19.36 -1.74 19.72
C ASP A 131 19.59 -0.45 20.51
N ILE A 132 18.63 0.49 20.46
CA ILE A 132 18.68 1.72 21.26
C ILE A 132 18.75 1.37 22.76
N ARG A 133 17.91 0.46 23.24
CA ARG A 133 17.93 0.05 24.66
C ARG A 133 19.23 -0.64 25.06
N MET A 134 19.83 -1.42 24.17
CA MET A 134 21.14 -2.02 24.43
C MET A 134 22.25 -0.98 24.46
N LEU A 135 22.24 -0.05 23.51
CA LEU A 135 23.23 1.03 23.43
C LEU A 135 23.18 1.91 24.68
N GLU A 136 21.97 2.31 25.10
CA GLU A 136 21.76 3.04 26.36
C GLU A 136 22.34 2.28 27.55
N LYS A 137 22.06 0.97 27.69
CA LYS A 137 22.62 0.16 28.78
C LYS A 137 24.14 0.12 28.75
N ILE A 138 24.74 -0.11 27.59
CA ILE A 138 26.20 -0.16 27.41
C ILE A 138 26.82 1.18 27.81
N ASP A 139 26.21 2.30 27.41
CA ASP A 139 26.73 3.62 27.73
C ASP A 139 26.54 3.96 29.23
N PHE A 140 25.44 3.56 29.85
CA PHE A 140 25.28 3.65 31.30
C PHE A 140 26.33 2.85 32.07
N ASP A 141 26.63 1.63 31.62
CA ASP A 141 27.64 0.80 32.26
C ASP A 141 29.05 1.40 32.13
N LYS A 142 29.38 1.98 30.96
CA LYS A 142 30.64 2.73 30.78
C LYS A 142 30.72 3.93 31.73
N ILE A 143 29.66 4.74 31.80
CA ILE A 143 29.62 5.90 32.71
C ILE A 143 29.81 5.46 34.16
N ARG A 144 29.18 4.35 34.58
CA ARG A 144 29.37 3.79 35.93
C ARG A 144 30.83 3.39 36.19
N VAL A 145 31.48 2.75 35.23
CA VAL A 145 32.89 2.36 35.34
C VAL A 145 33.79 3.61 35.43
N GLU A 146 33.57 4.61 34.58
CA GLU A 146 34.32 5.87 34.60
C GLU A 146 34.15 6.62 35.92
N ILE A 147 32.93 6.69 36.48
CA ILE A 147 32.67 7.29 37.79
C ILE A 147 33.45 6.53 38.88
N ALA A 148 33.37 5.20 38.91
CA ALA A 148 34.08 4.41 39.90
C ALA A 148 35.60 4.58 39.81
N GLU A 149 36.14 4.74 38.60
CA GLU A 149 37.56 5.00 38.38
C GLU A 149 37.96 6.39 38.88
N ILE A 150 37.15 7.43 38.59
CA ILE A 150 37.38 8.80 39.06
C ILE A 150 37.31 8.85 40.59
N GLU A 151 36.31 8.23 41.21
CA GLU A 151 36.19 8.14 42.66
C GLU A 151 37.41 7.48 43.30
N LYS A 152 37.90 6.38 42.71
CA LYS A 152 39.12 5.71 43.18
C LYS A 152 40.35 6.61 43.07
N LYS A 153 40.52 7.30 41.95
CA LYS A 153 41.63 8.26 41.75
C LYS A 153 41.59 9.39 42.77
N LEU A 154 40.39 9.92 43.06
CA LEU A 154 40.19 10.98 44.05
C LEU A 154 40.51 10.50 45.49
N ARG A 155 40.09 9.29 45.86
CA ARG A 155 40.43 8.71 47.17
C ARG A 155 41.94 8.56 47.34
N LEU A 156 42.61 8.02 46.32
CA LEU A 156 44.07 7.85 46.35
C LEU A 156 44.81 9.19 46.38
N SER A 157 44.32 10.23 45.71
CA SER A 157 44.95 11.55 45.76
C SER A 157 44.80 12.17 47.15
N MET A 158 43.63 12.03 47.79
CA MET A 158 43.40 12.49 49.15
C MET A 158 44.29 11.77 50.16
N GLU A 159 44.40 10.44 50.12
CA GLU A 159 45.32 9.70 51.00
C GLU A 159 46.78 10.15 50.84
N LYS A 160 47.22 10.44 49.61
CA LYS A 160 48.58 10.95 49.35
C LYS A 160 48.78 12.34 49.94
N VAL A 161 47.77 13.21 49.88
CA VAL A 161 47.82 14.54 50.48
C VAL A 161 47.87 14.42 52.01
N GLU A 162 47.01 13.60 52.60
CA GLU A 162 46.96 13.37 54.04
C GLU A 162 48.30 12.84 54.58
N LYS A 163 48.89 11.82 53.92
CA LYS A 163 50.21 11.29 54.30
C LYS A 163 51.31 12.36 54.25
N ARG A 164 51.31 13.22 53.24
CA ARG A 164 52.27 14.34 53.16
C ARG A 164 52.04 15.36 54.27
N MET A 165 50.79 15.70 54.57
CA MET A 165 50.44 16.59 55.68
C MET A 165 50.93 16.05 57.02
N LEU A 166 50.71 14.76 57.29
CA LEU A 166 51.18 14.09 58.50
C LEU A 166 52.71 14.10 58.57
N GLN A 167 53.41 13.83 57.47
CA GLN A 167 54.87 13.92 57.42
C GLN A 167 55.39 15.33 57.73
N TYR A 168 54.75 16.37 57.17
CA TYR A 168 55.11 17.76 57.50
C TYR A 168 54.86 18.10 58.97
N ALA A 169 53.73 17.67 59.53
CA ALA A 169 53.40 17.89 60.94
C ALA A 169 54.41 17.21 61.88
N VAL A 170 54.78 15.95 61.60
CA VAL A 170 55.80 15.22 62.38
C VAL A 170 57.17 15.89 62.26
N GLY A 171 57.58 16.30 61.05
CA GLY A 171 58.83 17.03 60.84
C GLY A 171 58.87 18.35 61.62
N PHE A 172 57.77 19.11 61.61
CA PHE A 172 57.66 20.37 62.34
C PHE A 172 57.64 20.18 63.87
N ALA A 173 56.94 19.17 64.38
CA ALA A 173 56.98 18.84 65.80
C ALA A 173 58.40 18.44 66.25
N GLY A 174 59.12 17.68 65.41
CA GLY A 174 60.51 17.30 65.67
C GLY A 174 61.46 18.50 65.75
N THR A 175 61.33 19.49 64.86
CA THR A 175 62.17 20.70 64.89
C THR A 175 61.88 21.56 66.12
N ILE A 176 60.60 21.74 66.48
CA ILE A 176 60.23 22.46 67.70
C ILE A 176 60.82 21.77 68.94
N MET A 177 60.70 20.45 69.04
CA MET A 177 61.26 19.70 70.17
C MET A 177 62.78 19.83 70.24
N ALA A 178 63.48 19.75 69.12
CA ALA A 178 64.94 19.94 69.08
C ALA A 178 65.35 21.34 69.53
N VAL A 179 64.64 22.38 69.09
CA VAL A 179 64.89 23.77 69.51
C VAL A 179 64.59 23.94 71.00
N GLY A 180 63.48 23.42 71.51
CA GLY A 180 63.15 23.46 72.93
C GLY A 180 64.18 22.74 73.81
N ALA A 181 64.67 21.57 73.37
CA ALA A 181 65.73 20.83 74.04
C ALA A 181 67.07 21.60 74.05
N ALA A 182 67.40 22.31 72.95
CA ALA A 182 68.59 23.13 72.88
C ALA A 182 68.51 24.35 73.82
N LEU A 183 67.35 25.02 73.88
CA LEU A 183 67.12 26.16 74.77
C LEU A 183 67.16 25.76 76.24
N THR A 184 66.54 24.63 76.61
CA THR A 184 66.60 24.12 77.98
C THR A 184 68.02 23.77 78.42
N ARG A 185 68.87 23.24 77.53
CA ARG A 185 70.30 23.05 77.78
C ARG A 185 71.12 24.33 77.89
N LEU A 186 70.64 25.46 77.36
CA LEU A 186 71.34 26.75 77.43
C LEU A 186 71.04 27.49 78.76
N VAL A 187 69.85 27.27 79.33
CA VAL A 187 69.36 27.96 80.54
C VAL A 187 69.79 27.27 81.84
N LEU A 188 70.17 25.99 81.77
CA LEU A 188 70.59 25.13 82.89
C LEU A 188 72.12 24.99 82.90
#